data_AF-B1XPM9-F1
#
_entry.id   AF-B1XPM9-F1
#
_cell.length_a   1.000
_cell.length_b   1.000
_cell.length_c   1.000
_cell.angle_alpha   90.00
_cell.angle_beta   90.00
_cell.angle_gamma   90.00
#
_symmetry.space_group_name_H-M   'P 1'
#
loop_
_entity.id
_entity.type
_entity.pdbx_description
1 polymer ?
#
loop_
_entity_poly.entity_id
_entity_poly.type
_entity_poly.pdbx_seq_one_letter_code
_entity_poly.pdbx_strand_id
1 'polypeptide(L)'
;MLNVQECEQIISEIEYKQDIRKYPDNLRRGQFKSGWEDAVIRQRIYSPITLQRLTWRNLGYRTGVRFGDKSVDEINRIFELFARHYKSVRGIDPSSWQSDIEQWVAKHRKLPNTLSRDLVRFFDLVFEHTQHPDEAWFGVHEQTVSLVVGGIFLAAINLSNPDYGIWVLLDQNPVVIPKVDYKPVKSTQKYDPLTWAHLDDITDVSALLESSEFWLSYSNASTKILNSPISRTRSVEFQQSRHKRRLNKFWSNQLENQDDLAELRDERQRIEAEGYFNVENLEDARRRVTASIVQRQGQSEFRRKLLTAYAGRCAISGCDAEPAIEAAHIFPYQGTQTNHITNGLPLRADIHTLFDLYLLSVQPDTYEVIVAPELIETCYQELFGKKLILPKDTFALPNSEALRKHYENFLQKHNQGE
;
A
#
# COMPACT_ATOMS: atom_id res chain seq x y z
N MET A 1 -3.53 -31.96 5.26
CA MET A 1 -3.17 -30.53 5.39
C MET A 1 -1.69 -30.43 5.19
N LEU A 2 -1.22 -29.51 4.35
CA LEU A 2 0.22 -29.32 4.12
C LEU A 2 0.93 -28.86 5.41
N ASN A 3 2.11 -29.41 5.66
CA ASN A 3 2.99 -29.05 6.77
C ASN A 3 4.32 -28.43 6.27
N VAL A 4 5.22 -28.07 7.19
CA VAL A 4 6.49 -27.38 6.85
C VAL A 4 7.44 -28.31 6.06
N GLN A 5 7.53 -29.59 6.43
CA GLN A 5 8.34 -30.60 5.73
C GLN A 5 7.82 -30.88 4.31
N GLU A 6 6.50 -30.90 4.11
CA GLU A 6 5.93 -31.01 2.77
C GLU A 6 6.22 -29.76 1.92
N CYS A 7 6.27 -28.57 2.54
CA CYS A 7 6.66 -27.33 1.85
C CYS A 7 8.16 -27.29 1.52
N GLU A 8 9.01 -27.84 2.38
CA GLU A 8 10.44 -28.09 2.11
C GLU A 8 10.62 -29.01 0.90
N GLN A 9 9.89 -30.13 0.89
CA GLN A 9 9.88 -31.05 -0.24
C GLN A 9 9.44 -30.34 -1.54
N ILE A 10 8.32 -29.61 -1.52
CA ILE A 10 7.83 -28.85 -2.69
C ILE A 10 8.86 -27.83 -3.18
N ILE A 11 9.57 -27.13 -2.30
CA ILE A 11 10.61 -26.18 -2.69
C ILE A 11 11.86 -26.89 -3.24
N SER A 12 12.25 -28.03 -2.66
CA SER A 12 13.41 -28.79 -3.13
C SER A 12 13.19 -29.43 -4.52
N GLU A 13 11.94 -29.74 -4.84
CA GLU A 13 11.52 -30.26 -6.16
C GLU A 13 11.33 -29.15 -7.23
N ILE A 14 11.41 -27.86 -6.86
CA ILE A 14 11.31 -26.75 -7.80
C ILE A 14 12.70 -26.40 -8.34
N GLU A 15 12.94 -26.65 -9.63
CA GLU A 15 14.16 -26.15 -10.30
C GLU A 15 14.11 -24.63 -10.51
N TYR A 16 15.09 -23.91 -9.98
CA TYR A 16 15.34 -22.48 -10.23
C TYR A 16 16.85 -22.19 -10.21
N LYS A 17 17.28 -21.11 -10.88
CA LYS A 17 18.68 -20.65 -10.88
C LYS A 17 19.00 -19.67 -9.75
N GLN A 18 18.02 -18.90 -9.29
CA GLN A 18 18.21 -17.89 -8.24
C GLN A 18 16.95 -17.71 -7.39
N ASP A 19 17.08 -17.74 -6.06
CA ASP A 19 15.99 -17.39 -5.13
C ASP A 19 16.03 -15.91 -4.75
N ILE A 20 15.20 -15.12 -5.45
CA ILE A 20 15.06 -13.67 -5.30
C ILE A 20 13.81 -13.27 -4.51
N ARG A 21 13.10 -14.24 -3.88
CA ARG A 21 11.98 -13.94 -2.98
C ARG A 21 12.43 -12.91 -1.95
N LYS A 22 11.70 -11.79 -1.87
CA LYS A 22 11.83 -10.79 -0.80
C LYS A 22 11.10 -11.30 0.46
N TYR A 23 11.17 -10.57 1.57
CA TYR A 23 10.48 -10.94 2.81
C TYR A 23 8.95 -11.09 2.59
N PRO A 24 8.29 -12.09 3.20
CA PRO A 24 6.85 -12.30 3.05
C PRO A 24 6.04 -11.27 3.86
N ASP A 25 5.30 -10.45 3.13
CA ASP A 25 4.36 -9.44 3.60
C ASP A 25 2.97 -9.61 2.90
N ASN A 26 2.05 -8.67 3.12
CA ASN A 26 0.72 -8.70 2.48
C ASN A 26 0.79 -8.55 0.94
N LEU A 27 1.74 -7.80 0.40
CA LEU A 27 1.94 -7.66 -1.05
C LEU A 27 2.43 -8.99 -1.66
N ARG A 28 3.35 -9.69 -0.98
CA ARG A 28 3.90 -10.97 -1.41
C ARG A 28 2.88 -12.10 -1.29
N ARG A 29 1.95 -12.02 -0.31
CA ARG A 29 0.74 -12.86 -0.27
C ARG A 29 -0.14 -12.63 -1.50
N GLY A 30 -0.36 -11.37 -1.87
CA GLY A 30 -1.08 -10.98 -3.09
C GLY A 30 -0.41 -11.50 -4.37
N GLN A 31 0.92 -11.35 -4.49
CA GLN A 31 1.70 -11.89 -5.60
C GLN A 31 1.60 -13.42 -5.70
N PHE A 32 1.73 -14.13 -4.58
CA PHE A 32 1.57 -15.60 -4.52
C PHE A 32 0.18 -16.03 -5.00
N LYS A 33 -0.88 -15.38 -4.50
CA LYS A 33 -2.25 -15.61 -4.95
C LYS A 33 -2.43 -15.32 -6.45
N SER A 34 -1.92 -14.20 -6.95
CA SER A 34 -1.98 -13.87 -8.38
C SER A 34 -1.28 -14.92 -9.24
N GLY A 35 -0.14 -15.46 -8.81
CA GLY A 35 0.54 -16.56 -9.52
C GLY A 35 -0.30 -17.84 -9.54
N TRP A 36 -0.93 -18.19 -8.42
CA TRP A 36 -1.83 -19.35 -8.34
C TRP A 36 -3.01 -19.21 -9.29
N GLU A 37 -3.66 -18.04 -9.28
CA GLU A 37 -4.74 -17.70 -10.21
C GLU A 37 -4.26 -17.68 -11.67
N ASP A 38 -3.03 -17.27 -11.95
CA ASP A 38 -2.44 -17.32 -13.30
C ASP A 38 -2.37 -18.76 -13.82
N ALA A 39 -1.98 -19.71 -12.97
CA ALA A 39 -1.92 -21.14 -13.32
C ALA A 39 -3.30 -21.77 -13.51
N VAL A 40 -4.23 -21.52 -12.58
CA VAL A 40 -5.49 -22.27 -12.48
C VAL A 40 -6.64 -21.59 -13.22
N ILE A 41 -6.80 -20.28 -13.04
CA ILE A 41 -7.96 -19.52 -13.53
C ILE A 41 -7.65 -18.91 -14.89
N ARG A 42 -6.51 -18.21 -15.02
CA ARG A 42 -6.12 -17.52 -16.26
C ARG A 42 -5.38 -18.43 -17.24
N GLN A 43 -5.05 -19.66 -16.84
CA GLN A 43 -4.34 -20.68 -17.63
C GLN A 43 -3.10 -20.16 -18.38
N ARG A 44 -2.42 -19.18 -17.79
CA ARG A 44 -1.22 -18.55 -18.35
C ARG A 44 -0.08 -19.57 -18.35
N ILE A 45 0.73 -19.60 -19.40
CA ILE A 45 1.92 -20.46 -19.47
C ILE A 45 3.14 -19.59 -19.19
N TYR A 46 3.74 -19.72 -18.00
CA TYR A 46 4.95 -18.98 -17.65
C TYR A 46 6.15 -19.54 -18.43
N SER A 47 6.95 -18.66 -19.04
CA SER A 47 8.10 -19.09 -19.84
C SER A 47 9.17 -19.78 -18.98
N PRO A 48 9.97 -20.71 -19.55
CA PRO A 48 11.11 -21.31 -18.84
C PRO A 48 12.13 -20.29 -18.33
N ILE A 49 12.22 -19.10 -18.96
CA ILE A 49 13.10 -18.01 -18.52
C ILE A 49 12.52 -17.35 -17.26
N THR A 50 11.23 -17.01 -17.27
CA THR A 50 10.51 -16.45 -16.11
C THR A 50 10.64 -17.38 -14.91
N LEU A 51 10.50 -18.69 -15.12
CA LEU A 51 10.54 -19.71 -14.08
C LEU A 51 11.94 -19.97 -13.50
N GLN A 52 13.03 -19.49 -14.11
CA GLN A 52 14.40 -19.61 -13.56
C GLN A 52 14.63 -18.75 -12.31
N ARG A 53 13.80 -17.73 -12.07
CA ARG A 53 13.84 -16.92 -10.83
C ARG A 53 12.75 -17.41 -9.88
N LEU A 54 13.08 -17.71 -8.64
CA LEU A 54 12.07 -17.98 -7.62
C LEU A 54 11.61 -16.64 -7.01
N THR A 55 10.34 -16.29 -7.27
CA THR A 55 9.61 -15.17 -6.69
C THR A 55 8.36 -15.70 -5.98
N TRP A 56 7.66 -14.87 -5.19
CA TRP A 56 6.40 -15.29 -4.57
C TRP A 56 5.32 -15.60 -5.61
N ARG A 57 5.25 -14.82 -6.70
CA ARG A 57 4.37 -15.06 -7.85
C ARG A 57 4.69 -16.39 -8.54
N ASN A 58 5.97 -16.65 -8.85
CA ASN A 58 6.39 -17.88 -9.52
C ASN A 58 6.21 -19.13 -8.65
N LEU A 59 6.41 -19.00 -7.33
CA LEU A 59 6.13 -20.07 -6.38
C LEU A 59 4.63 -20.38 -6.37
N GLY A 60 3.78 -19.34 -6.23
CA GLY A 60 2.31 -19.45 -6.30
C GLY A 60 1.81 -20.09 -7.60
N TYR A 61 2.39 -19.71 -8.73
CA TYR A 61 2.13 -20.32 -10.03
C TYR A 61 2.45 -21.81 -10.06
N ARG A 62 3.67 -22.19 -9.68
CA ARG A 62 4.10 -23.60 -9.66
C ARG A 62 3.24 -24.44 -8.70
N THR A 63 2.83 -23.88 -7.57
CA THR A 63 1.94 -24.56 -6.63
C THR A 63 0.50 -24.65 -7.16
N GLY A 64 0.02 -23.65 -7.89
CA GLY A 64 -1.27 -23.70 -8.60
C GLY A 64 -1.29 -24.78 -9.67
N VAL A 65 -0.25 -24.88 -10.50
CA VAL A 65 -0.09 -25.97 -11.48
C VAL A 65 -0.10 -27.35 -10.79
N ARG A 66 0.53 -27.48 -9.62
CA ARG A 66 0.64 -28.75 -8.89
C ARG A 66 -0.62 -29.18 -8.16
N PHE A 67 -1.32 -28.24 -7.51
CA PHE A 67 -2.44 -28.53 -6.60
C PHE A 67 -3.82 -28.19 -7.17
N GLY A 68 -3.87 -27.54 -8.34
CA GLY A 68 -5.10 -27.12 -9.00
C GLY A 68 -5.89 -26.10 -8.20
N ASP A 69 -7.20 -26.07 -8.43
CA ASP A 69 -8.09 -25.14 -7.76
C ASP A 69 -8.19 -25.38 -6.25
N LYS A 70 -8.23 -24.30 -5.48
CA LYS A 70 -8.23 -24.26 -4.00
C LYS A 70 -8.95 -23.00 -3.54
N SER A 71 -9.60 -23.07 -2.38
CA SER A 71 -10.18 -21.89 -1.75
C SER A 71 -9.12 -20.84 -1.40
N VAL A 72 -9.52 -19.57 -1.35
CA VAL A 72 -8.62 -18.46 -0.98
C VAL A 72 -7.96 -18.69 0.39
N ASP A 73 -8.70 -19.29 1.34
CA ASP A 73 -8.16 -19.62 2.67
C ASP A 73 -7.11 -20.73 2.63
N GLU A 74 -7.26 -21.73 1.76
CA GLU A 74 -6.23 -22.76 1.54
C GLU A 74 -4.97 -22.15 0.90
N ILE A 75 -5.14 -21.31 -0.13
CA ILE A 75 -4.02 -20.60 -0.78
C ILE A 75 -3.27 -19.73 0.24
N ASN A 76 -3.99 -19.00 1.10
CA ASN A 76 -3.41 -18.21 2.17
C ASN A 76 -2.66 -19.08 3.20
N ARG A 77 -3.24 -20.20 3.65
CA ARG A 77 -2.56 -21.14 4.58
C ARG A 77 -1.28 -21.72 3.98
N ILE A 78 -1.27 -22.01 2.68
CA ILE A 78 -0.10 -22.50 1.95
C ILE A 78 0.97 -21.41 1.85
N PHE A 79 0.60 -20.16 1.56
CA PHE A 79 1.51 -19.02 1.63
C PHE A 79 2.15 -18.90 3.02
N GLU A 80 1.37 -19.00 4.11
CA GLU A 80 1.91 -18.89 5.49
C GLU A 80 2.86 -20.04 5.88
N LEU A 81 2.76 -21.21 5.23
CA LEU A 81 3.74 -22.30 5.39
C LEU A 81 5.05 -21.96 4.67
N PHE A 82 4.98 -21.53 3.41
CA PHE A 82 6.16 -21.09 2.67
C PHE A 82 6.83 -19.85 3.27
N ALA A 83 6.05 -18.92 3.84
CA ALA A 83 6.54 -17.75 4.56
C ALA A 83 7.34 -18.15 5.81
N ARG A 84 6.86 -19.11 6.60
CA ARG A 84 7.59 -19.66 7.75
C ARG A 84 8.89 -20.35 7.33
N HIS A 85 8.84 -21.20 6.31
CA HIS A 85 10.03 -21.88 5.79
C HIS A 85 11.07 -20.87 5.25
N TYR A 86 10.65 -19.87 4.45
CA TYR A 86 11.54 -18.81 3.94
C TYR A 86 12.29 -18.08 5.06
N LYS A 87 11.59 -17.75 6.15
CA LYS A 87 12.18 -17.09 7.33
C LYS A 87 13.20 -17.99 8.01
N SER A 88 12.83 -19.24 8.28
CA SER A 88 13.68 -20.27 8.90
C SER A 88 15.00 -20.49 8.15
N VAL A 89 14.95 -20.76 6.83
CA VAL A 89 16.14 -21.05 6.01
C VAL A 89 17.11 -19.88 5.94
N ARG A 90 16.62 -18.64 6.02
CA ARG A 90 17.46 -17.43 5.97
C ARG A 90 17.94 -16.96 7.34
N GLY A 91 17.69 -17.72 8.41
CA GLY A 91 18.03 -17.33 9.78
C GLY A 91 17.29 -16.07 10.25
N ILE A 92 16.21 -15.69 9.56
CA ILE A 92 15.37 -14.57 9.92
C ILE A 92 14.41 -15.09 10.98
N ASP A 93 14.67 -14.76 12.24
CA ASP A 93 13.80 -15.13 13.34
C ASP A 93 12.74 -14.02 13.60
N PRO A 94 11.50 -14.20 13.10
CA PRO A 94 10.39 -13.28 13.36
C PRO A 94 9.80 -13.45 14.76
N SER A 95 10.45 -14.20 15.66
CA SER A 95 10.12 -14.24 17.09
C SER A 95 11.15 -13.49 17.94
N SER A 96 12.32 -13.12 17.42
CA SER A 96 13.37 -12.52 18.24
C SER A 96 12.97 -11.19 18.90
N TRP A 97 12.38 -10.25 18.17
CA TRP A 97 12.04 -8.93 18.73
C TRP A 97 10.75 -8.95 19.59
N GLN A 98 9.79 -9.82 19.26
CA GLN A 98 8.61 -10.03 20.09
C GLN A 98 9.00 -10.74 21.38
N SER A 99 9.87 -11.75 21.31
CA SER A 99 10.43 -12.41 22.48
C SER A 99 11.26 -11.45 23.33
N ASP A 100 12.03 -10.52 22.73
CA ASP A 100 12.71 -9.45 23.48
C ASP A 100 11.68 -8.62 24.29
N ILE A 101 10.53 -8.26 23.72
CA ILE A 101 9.45 -7.51 24.41
C ILE A 101 8.75 -8.38 25.47
N GLU A 102 8.41 -9.63 25.16
CA GLU A 102 7.76 -10.57 26.08
C GLU A 102 8.65 -10.84 27.31
N GLN A 103 9.93 -11.11 27.09
CA GLN A 103 10.92 -11.27 28.15
C GLN A 103 11.12 -9.98 28.94
N TRP A 104 11.10 -8.82 28.29
CA TRP A 104 11.19 -7.52 28.95
C TRP A 104 9.98 -7.24 29.84
N VAL A 105 8.75 -7.50 29.38
CA VAL A 105 7.55 -7.41 30.23
C VAL A 105 7.65 -8.38 31.40
N ALA A 106 8.01 -9.64 31.16
CA ALA A 106 8.15 -10.66 32.21
C ALA A 106 9.23 -10.33 33.26
N LYS A 107 10.31 -9.62 32.88
CA LYS A 107 11.32 -9.11 33.83
C LYS A 107 10.73 -8.03 34.76
N HIS A 108 9.78 -7.24 34.28
CA HIS A 108 9.15 -6.15 35.03
C HIS A 108 7.91 -6.61 35.79
N ARG A 109 8.11 -7.25 36.96
CA ARG A 109 7.06 -7.82 37.84
C ARG A 109 5.88 -6.91 38.23
N LYS A 110 5.93 -5.60 37.92
CA LYS A 110 4.82 -4.66 38.12
C LYS A 110 3.86 -4.59 36.91
N LEU A 111 4.28 -5.07 35.75
CA LEU A 111 3.47 -5.09 34.53
C LEU A 111 2.66 -6.39 34.47
N PRO A 112 1.40 -6.36 34.01
CA PRO A 112 0.65 -7.58 33.72
C PRO A 112 1.30 -8.37 32.59
N ASN A 113 1.48 -9.68 32.74
CA ASN A 113 2.00 -10.52 31.64
C ASN A 113 1.10 -10.51 30.39
N THR A 114 -0.19 -10.18 30.53
CA THR A 114 -1.12 -10.02 29.40
C THR A 114 -0.77 -8.85 28.49
N LEU A 115 -0.09 -7.83 29.03
CA LEU A 115 0.28 -6.60 28.32
C LEU A 115 1.30 -6.86 27.20
N SER A 116 2.06 -7.96 27.24
CA SER A 116 3.07 -8.26 26.21
C SER A 116 2.47 -8.34 24.81
N ARG A 117 1.26 -8.89 24.66
CA ARG A 117 0.54 -8.96 23.38
C ARG A 117 0.28 -7.58 22.80
N ASP A 118 -0.19 -6.66 23.63
CA ASP A 118 -0.63 -5.34 23.19
C ASP A 118 0.58 -4.44 22.90
N LEU A 119 1.69 -4.60 23.64
CA LEU A 119 2.95 -3.90 23.35
C LEU A 119 3.68 -4.48 22.13
N VAL A 120 3.60 -5.79 21.90
CA VAL A 120 4.04 -6.40 20.63
C VAL A 120 3.21 -5.85 19.47
N ARG A 121 1.87 -5.80 19.60
CA ARG A 121 0.98 -5.24 18.57
C ARG A 121 1.18 -3.75 18.35
N PHE A 122 1.51 -2.99 19.39
CA PHE A 122 1.92 -1.59 19.27
C PHE A 122 3.18 -1.46 18.42
N PHE A 123 4.24 -2.22 18.71
CA PHE A 123 5.47 -2.15 17.90
C PHE A 123 5.30 -2.73 16.49
N ASP A 124 4.41 -3.71 16.30
CA ASP A 124 3.98 -4.22 14.99
C ASP A 124 3.43 -3.07 14.11
N LEU A 125 2.54 -2.23 14.67
CA LEU A 125 1.98 -1.05 13.98
C LEU A 125 3.01 0.08 13.77
N VAL A 126 3.85 0.37 14.77
CA VAL A 126 4.99 1.30 14.65
C VAL A 126 5.89 0.89 13.48
N PHE A 127 6.24 -0.39 13.40
CA PHE A 127 7.12 -0.89 12.35
C PHE A 127 6.42 -0.99 10.98
N GLU A 128 5.11 -1.27 10.95
CA GLU A 128 4.29 -1.28 9.72
C GLU A 128 4.22 0.11 9.07
N HIS A 129 4.14 1.18 9.88
CA HIS A 129 3.95 2.56 9.41
C HIS A 129 5.26 3.37 9.32
N THR A 130 6.41 2.83 9.75
CA THR A 130 7.72 3.49 9.60
C THR A 130 8.12 3.55 8.13
N GLN A 131 8.16 4.76 7.54
CA GLN A 131 8.42 4.93 6.09
C GLN A 131 9.88 4.69 5.67
N HIS A 132 10.83 4.81 6.61
CA HIS A 132 12.27 4.59 6.36
C HIS A 132 12.85 3.57 7.36
N PRO A 133 12.49 2.27 7.23
CA PRO A 133 12.95 1.22 8.14
C PRO A 133 14.44 0.93 8.00
N ASP A 134 15.07 1.39 6.93
CA ASP A 134 16.50 1.37 6.78
C ASP A 134 17.20 2.41 7.66
N GLU A 135 16.65 3.60 7.88
CA GLU A 135 17.26 4.58 8.81
C GLU A 135 16.82 4.44 10.27
N ALA A 136 15.81 3.62 10.54
CA ALA A 136 15.29 3.38 11.89
C ALA A 136 16.05 2.27 12.66
N TRP A 137 16.17 2.43 13.96
CA TRP A 137 16.92 1.56 14.88
C TRP A 137 16.07 1.16 16.08
N PHE A 138 15.74 -0.13 16.17
CA PHE A 138 14.97 -0.70 17.26
C PHE A 138 15.87 -1.29 18.33
N GLY A 139 15.48 -1.22 19.60
CA GLY A 139 16.10 -2.05 20.62
C GLY A 139 15.35 -2.04 21.93
N VAL A 140 15.52 -3.15 22.67
CA VAL A 140 15.03 -3.37 24.03
C VAL A 140 16.18 -3.13 25.01
N HIS A 141 15.93 -2.32 26.02
CA HIS A 141 16.84 -1.97 27.10
C HIS A 141 16.14 -2.16 28.44
N GLU A 142 16.92 -2.19 29.53
CA GLU A 142 16.39 -2.44 30.87
C GLU A 142 15.13 -1.63 31.21
N GLN A 143 15.09 -0.33 30.95
CA GLN A 143 13.93 0.52 31.26
C GLN A 143 13.15 1.00 30.03
N THR A 144 13.53 0.58 28.81
CA THR A 144 13.03 1.23 27.59
C THR A 144 12.96 0.27 26.41
N VAL A 145 11.82 0.21 25.73
CA VAL A 145 11.69 -0.37 24.37
C VAL A 145 11.54 0.79 23.39
N SER A 146 12.31 0.85 22.31
CA SER A 146 12.27 2.04 21.43
C SER A 146 12.75 1.84 20.00
N LEU A 147 12.07 2.52 19.08
CA LEU A 147 12.50 2.78 17.71
C LEU A 147 12.99 4.24 17.59
N VAL A 148 14.19 4.44 17.04
CA VAL A 148 14.80 5.78 16.87
C VAL A 148 15.29 6.00 15.44
N VAL A 149 15.33 7.25 14.99
CA VAL A 149 16.02 7.69 13.76
C VAL A 149 17.06 8.72 14.19
N GLY A 150 18.33 8.42 13.95
CA GLY A 150 19.43 9.22 14.49
C GLY A 150 19.32 9.43 16.02
N GLY A 151 19.19 10.69 16.43
CA GLY A 151 19.10 11.09 17.84
C GLY A 151 17.69 11.22 18.42
N ILE A 152 16.63 10.91 17.66
CA ILE A 152 15.24 11.11 18.09
C ILE A 152 14.41 9.82 18.06
N PHE A 153 13.48 9.69 18.99
CA PHE A 153 12.54 8.57 19.03
C PHE A 153 11.45 8.74 17.96
N LEU A 154 11.11 7.65 17.28
CA LEU A 154 9.85 7.54 16.52
C LEU A 154 8.75 7.03 17.46
N ALA A 155 9.06 5.98 18.23
CA ALA A 155 8.20 5.45 19.27
C ALA A 155 9.05 4.89 20.42
N ALA A 156 8.60 5.07 21.66
CA ALA A 156 9.26 4.53 22.84
C ALA A 156 8.24 4.15 23.91
N ILE A 157 8.53 3.11 24.67
CA ILE A 157 7.93 2.80 25.96
C ILE A 157 9.03 2.96 26.99
N ASN A 158 8.81 3.77 28.02
CA ASN A 158 9.78 4.05 29.07
C ASN A 158 9.18 3.83 30.45
N LEU A 159 9.89 3.11 31.32
CA LEU A 159 9.49 2.81 32.69
C LEU A 159 10.18 3.70 33.74
N SER A 160 11.06 4.61 33.31
CA SER A 160 11.78 5.54 34.19
C SER A 160 11.16 6.94 34.22
N ASN A 161 10.95 7.46 35.43
CA ASN A 161 10.59 8.86 35.65
C ASN A 161 11.75 9.81 35.28
N PRO A 162 11.47 11.05 34.82
CA PRO A 162 10.14 11.66 34.68
C PRO A 162 9.38 11.25 33.42
N ASP A 163 10.05 10.62 32.44
CA ASP A 163 9.50 10.34 31.12
C ASP A 163 8.72 9.00 31.03
N TYR A 164 8.10 8.56 32.13
CA TYR A 164 7.32 7.32 32.20
C TYR A 164 6.13 7.37 31.22
N GLY A 165 5.91 6.29 30.46
CA GLY A 165 4.79 6.18 29.52
C GLY A 165 5.18 5.67 28.13
N ILE A 166 4.22 5.72 27.23
CA ILE A 166 4.42 5.52 25.78
C ILE A 166 4.54 6.89 25.11
N TRP A 167 5.56 7.07 24.29
CA TRP A 167 5.83 8.27 23.51
C TRP A 167 5.81 7.92 22.02
N VAL A 168 5.08 8.70 21.23
CA VAL A 168 4.97 8.53 19.77
C VAL A 168 5.18 9.87 19.08
N LEU A 169 5.98 9.87 18.01
CA LEU A 169 6.23 11.03 17.16
C LEU A 169 5.12 11.13 16.10
N LEU A 170 4.40 12.24 16.08
CA LEU A 170 3.29 12.52 15.17
C LEU A 170 3.53 13.79 14.37
N ASP A 171 2.75 13.96 13.30
CA ASP A 171 2.76 15.17 12.48
C ASP A 171 2.20 16.37 13.28
N GLN A 172 2.22 17.56 12.67
CA GLN A 172 1.48 18.71 13.18
C GLN A 172 -0.03 18.42 13.20
N ASN A 173 -0.70 18.85 14.27
CA ASN A 173 -2.16 18.73 14.47
C ASN A 173 -2.70 17.28 14.36
N PRO A 174 -2.21 16.34 15.19
CA PRO A 174 -2.74 14.97 15.21
C PRO A 174 -4.19 14.93 15.72
N VAL A 175 -4.91 13.85 15.37
CA VAL A 175 -6.21 13.53 15.98
C VAL A 175 -6.04 13.32 17.48
N VAL A 176 -6.90 13.97 18.27
CA VAL A 176 -6.87 13.91 19.73
C VAL A 176 -7.51 12.62 20.21
N ILE A 177 -6.70 11.76 20.83
CA ILE A 177 -7.14 10.53 21.50
C ILE A 177 -7.32 10.85 23.00
N PRO A 178 -8.42 10.41 23.63
CA PRO A 178 -8.61 10.58 25.08
C PRO A 178 -7.45 9.98 25.89
N LYS A 179 -7.09 10.64 26.99
CA LYS A 179 -5.94 10.31 27.86
C LYS A 179 -4.54 10.48 27.23
N VAL A 180 -4.42 10.97 26.00
CA VAL A 180 -3.12 11.24 25.36
C VAL A 180 -2.76 12.73 25.48
N ASP A 181 -1.58 12.99 26.02
CA ASP A 181 -0.97 14.33 26.14
C ASP A 181 -0.22 14.69 24.85
N TYR A 182 -0.36 15.93 24.36
CA TYR A 182 0.29 16.38 23.12
C TYR A 182 1.22 17.57 23.36
N LYS A 183 2.50 17.47 22.97
CA LYS A 183 3.55 18.48 23.24
C LYS A 183 4.43 18.74 22.00
N PRO A 184 4.71 19.99 21.60
CA PRO A 184 5.55 20.28 20.43
C PRO A 184 6.99 19.76 20.56
N VAL A 185 7.51 19.16 19.49
CA VAL A 185 8.88 18.61 19.42
C VAL A 185 9.85 19.76 19.20
N LYS A 186 10.49 20.26 20.27
CA LYS A 186 11.36 21.45 20.26
C LYS A 186 12.47 21.42 19.19
N SER A 187 13.02 20.25 18.88
CA SER A 187 14.13 20.09 17.91
C SER A 187 13.71 20.18 16.45
N THR A 188 12.41 20.09 16.13
CA THR A 188 11.92 20.10 14.74
C THR A 188 11.17 21.39 14.36
N GLN A 189 10.82 22.25 15.32
CA GLN A 189 10.04 23.49 15.12
C GLN A 189 10.62 24.49 14.09
N LYS A 190 11.90 24.38 13.73
CA LYS A 190 12.56 25.24 12.71
C LYS A 190 12.58 24.63 11.30
N TYR A 191 12.08 23.41 11.15
CA TYR A 191 12.07 22.63 9.91
C TYR A 191 10.61 22.20 9.67
N ASP A 192 10.32 20.89 9.66
CA ASP A 192 8.96 20.35 9.75
C ASP A 192 8.53 20.24 11.23
N PRO A 193 7.57 21.04 11.73
CA PRO A 193 7.12 20.94 13.12
C PRO A 193 6.42 19.60 13.38
N LEU A 194 6.83 18.90 14.43
CA LEU A 194 6.25 17.61 14.83
C LEU A 194 5.72 17.70 16.27
N THR A 195 4.88 16.73 16.64
CA THR A 195 4.19 16.64 17.92
C THR A 195 4.58 15.35 18.63
N TRP A 196 4.89 15.40 19.92
CA TRP A 196 4.91 14.22 20.78
C TRP A 196 3.50 13.93 21.26
N ALA A 197 3.02 12.71 21.02
CA ALA A 197 1.94 12.10 21.80
C ALA A 197 2.55 11.33 22.97
N HIS A 198 1.97 11.47 24.16
CA HIS A 198 2.40 10.83 25.40
C HIS A 198 1.19 10.19 26.09
N LEU A 199 1.24 8.88 26.33
CA LEU A 199 0.26 8.13 27.12
C LEU A 199 0.95 7.66 28.41
N ASP A 200 0.44 8.05 29.57
CA ASP A 200 1.00 7.69 30.86
C ASP A 200 0.60 6.26 31.29
N ASP A 201 -0.67 5.88 31.09
CA ASP A 201 -1.16 4.53 31.32
C ASP A 201 -0.75 3.57 30.19
N ILE A 202 0.44 2.99 30.33
CA ILE A 202 0.97 1.98 29.40
C ILE A 202 0.17 0.66 29.41
N THR A 203 -0.84 0.49 30.27
CA THR A 203 -1.64 -0.74 30.36
C THR A 203 -2.91 -0.72 29.51
N ASP A 204 -3.34 0.47 29.04
CA ASP A 204 -4.49 0.67 28.16
C ASP A 204 -4.07 1.38 26.85
N VAL A 205 -3.49 0.61 25.93
CA VAL A 205 -3.06 1.12 24.62
C VAL A 205 -4.14 1.01 23.53
N SER A 206 -5.33 0.52 23.89
CA SER A 206 -6.41 0.14 22.96
C SER A 206 -6.75 1.25 21.95
N ALA A 207 -6.99 2.47 22.44
CA ALA A 207 -7.34 3.63 21.63
C ALA A 207 -6.24 4.05 20.64
N LEU A 208 -4.96 3.77 20.93
CA LEU A 208 -3.87 3.97 19.99
C LEU A 208 -3.90 2.91 18.87
N LEU A 209 -4.10 1.64 19.23
CA LEU A 209 -4.06 0.52 18.27
C LEU A 209 -5.18 0.60 17.22
N GLU A 210 -6.34 1.16 17.57
CA GLU A 210 -7.52 1.21 16.70
C GLU A 210 -7.61 2.48 15.81
N SER A 211 -6.85 3.54 16.13
CA SER A 211 -6.93 4.82 15.39
C SER A 211 -6.07 4.83 14.12
N SER A 212 -6.68 4.59 12.96
CA SER A 212 -5.99 4.68 11.66
C SER A 212 -5.42 6.08 11.36
N GLU A 213 -6.09 7.14 11.82
CA GLU A 213 -5.67 8.53 11.65
C GLU A 213 -4.41 8.86 12.46
N PHE A 214 -4.28 8.27 13.66
CA PHE A 214 -3.07 8.37 14.47
C PHE A 214 -1.87 7.72 13.76
N TRP A 215 -2.05 6.52 13.21
CA TRP A 215 -0.98 5.83 12.47
C TRP A 215 -0.63 6.49 11.14
N LEU A 216 -1.59 7.17 10.48
CA LEU A 216 -1.32 8.03 9.34
C LEU A 216 -0.48 9.26 9.74
N SER A 217 -0.81 9.91 10.87
CA SER A 217 -0.01 11.02 11.41
C SER A 217 1.41 10.59 11.81
N TYR A 218 1.55 9.40 12.42
CA TYR A 218 2.85 8.78 12.71
C TYR A 218 3.66 8.50 11.43
N SER A 219 3.02 7.94 10.41
CA SER A 219 3.64 7.64 9.12
C SER A 219 4.26 8.91 8.50
N ASN A 220 3.47 9.99 8.41
CA ASN A 220 3.92 11.29 7.91
C ASN A 220 5.10 11.85 8.73
N ALA A 221 5.05 11.72 10.06
CA ALA A 221 6.13 12.15 10.94
C ALA A 221 7.43 11.37 10.72
N SER A 222 7.32 10.06 10.48
CA SER A 222 8.47 9.18 10.21
C SER A 222 9.19 9.51 8.89
N THR A 223 8.48 10.11 7.92
CA THR A 223 9.08 10.71 6.72
C THR A 223 9.72 12.06 7.04
N LYS A 224 8.93 12.99 7.59
CA LYS A 224 9.33 14.39 7.86
C LYS A 224 10.58 14.49 8.73
N ILE A 225 10.78 13.58 9.68
CA ILE A 225 11.92 13.67 10.58
C ILE A 225 13.28 13.57 9.86
N LEU A 226 13.36 12.93 8.69
CA LEU A 226 14.60 12.87 7.90
C LEU A 226 15.08 14.25 7.40
N ASN A 227 14.16 15.20 7.20
CA ASN A 227 14.49 16.57 6.81
C ASN A 227 15.20 17.35 7.94
N SER A 228 14.97 16.98 9.21
CA SER A 228 15.63 17.60 10.35
C SER A 228 17.07 17.10 10.51
N PRO A 229 18.06 17.97 10.78
CA PRO A 229 19.45 17.55 11.03
C PRO A 229 19.62 16.50 12.14
N ILE A 230 18.64 16.36 13.05
CA ILE A 230 18.67 15.37 14.13
C ILE A 230 18.64 13.92 13.62
N SER A 231 18.08 13.67 12.42
CA SER A 231 18.07 12.34 11.78
C SER A 231 19.47 11.80 11.50
N ARG A 232 20.44 12.70 11.28
CA ARG A 232 21.85 12.38 11.01
C ARG A 232 22.74 12.45 12.26
N THR A 233 22.15 12.72 13.44
CA THR A 233 22.91 12.66 14.70
C THR A 233 22.99 11.22 15.19
N ARG A 234 24.14 10.86 15.79
CA ARG A 234 24.53 9.47 16.19
C ARG A 234 24.94 8.60 15.00
N SER A 235 26.11 7.95 15.14
CA SER A 235 26.63 7.02 14.14
C SER A 235 26.05 5.61 14.30
N VAL A 236 26.33 4.74 13.33
CA VAL A 236 25.96 3.32 13.35
C VAL A 236 26.50 2.62 14.59
N GLU A 237 27.77 2.87 14.91
CA GLU A 237 28.49 2.27 16.04
C GLU A 237 27.88 2.71 17.37
N PHE A 238 27.40 3.97 17.47
CA PHE A 238 26.70 4.44 18.65
C PHE A 238 25.40 3.65 18.88
N GLN A 239 24.58 3.46 17.86
CA GLN A 239 23.32 2.70 17.99
C GLN A 239 23.58 1.22 18.34
N GLN A 240 24.60 0.62 17.72
CA GLN A 240 25.04 -0.75 18.04
C GLN A 240 25.58 -0.88 19.47
N SER A 241 26.31 0.11 19.99
CA SER A 241 26.73 0.14 21.40
C SER A 241 25.54 0.18 22.37
N ARG A 242 24.44 0.80 21.92
CA ARG A 242 23.12 0.79 22.57
C ARG A 242 22.28 -0.42 22.18
N HIS A 243 22.90 -1.52 21.74
CA HIS A 243 22.24 -2.81 21.47
C HIS A 243 21.04 -2.69 20.51
N LYS A 244 21.01 -1.65 19.67
CA LYS A 244 19.95 -1.44 18.69
C LYS A 244 20.28 -2.13 17.37
N ARG A 245 19.25 -2.77 16.81
CA ARG A 245 19.26 -3.42 15.49
C ARG A 245 18.57 -2.48 14.49
N ARG A 246 19.17 -2.26 13.31
CA ARG A 246 18.54 -1.47 12.23
C ARG A 246 17.27 -2.20 11.77
N LEU A 247 16.13 -1.51 11.69
CA LEU A 247 14.80 -2.13 11.59
C LEU A 247 14.71 -3.03 10.35
N ASN A 248 15.18 -2.55 9.19
CA ASN A 248 15.22 -3.30 7.92
C ASN A 248 16.01 -4.63 7.93
N LYS A 249 16.77 -4.94 9.00
CA LYS A 249 17.53 -6.20 9.11
C LYS A 249 16.69 -7.36 9.65
N PHE A 250 15.58 -7.08 10.33
CA PHE A 250 14.72 -8.11 10.94
C PHE A 250 13.22 -7.84 10.73
N TRP A 251 12.85 -6.62 10.34
CA TRP A 251 11.51 -6.22 9.97
C TRP A 251 11.54 -5.47 8.63
N SER A 252 10.78 -5.93 7.65
CA SER A 252 10.72 -5.25 6.35
C SER A 252 9.33 -5.30 5.74
N ASN A 253 8.57 -4.23 5.95
CA ASN A 253 7.76 -3.65 4.88
C ASN A 253 8.65 -2.63 4.14
N GLN A 254 8.67 -2.74 2.80
CA GLN A 254 9.07 -1.79 1.74
C GLN A 254 9.73 -0.42 2.10
N LEU A 255 10.68 0.13 1.34
CA LEU A 255 11.38 -0.28 0.09
C LEU A 255 12.92 -0.27 0.36
N GLU A 256 13.90 -0.22 -0.57
CA GLU A 256 13.99 -0.38 -2.04
C GLU A 256 15.37 -0.99 -2.37
N ASN A 257 15.58 -1.45 -3.62
CA ASN A 257 16.88 -1.42 -4.33
C ASN A 257 16.76 -2.09 -5.72
N GLN A 258 16.91 -1.31 -6.80
CA GLN A 258 17.31 -1.64 -8.20
C GLN A 258 16.59 -2.77 -8.96
N ASP A 259 16.26 -3.92 -8.34
CA ASP A 259 15.48 -5.01 -8.96
C ASP A 259 14.03 -4.59 -9.24
N ASP A 260 13.42 -3.73 -8.42
CA ASP A 260 12.05 -3.26 -8.65
C ASP A 260 11.97 -2.39 -9.92
N LEU A 261 13.06 -1.73 -10.33
CA LEU A 261 13.18 -1.09 -11.65
C LEU A 261 13.31 -2.12 -12.80
N ALA A 262 13.80 -3.33 -12.52
CA ALA A 262 13.78 -4.44 -13.47
C ALA A 262 12.40 -5.11 -13.52
N GLU A 263 11.69 -5.31 -12.40
CA GLU A 263 10.30 -5.78 -12.42
C GLU A 263 9.34 -4.73 -13.01
N LEU A 264 9.56 -3.43 -12.79
CA LEU A 264 8.81 -2.36 -13.48
C LEU A 264 9.18 -2.26 -14.97
N ARG A 265 10.40 -2.64 -15.37
CA ARG A 265 10.76 -2.78 -16.80
C ARG A 265 10.17 -4.05 -17.42
N ASP A 266 10.12 -5.17 -16.71
CA ASP A 266 9.48 -6.40 -17.14
C ASP A 266 7.95 -6.22 -17.20
N GLU A 267 7.34 -5.50 -16.26
CA GLU A 267 5.90 -5.16 -16.28
C GLU A 267 5.59 -4.09 -17.33
N ARG A 268 6.49 -3.13 -17.58
CA ARG A 268 6.42 -2.23 -18.74
C ARG A 268 6.53 -3.00 -20.05
N GLN A 269 7.46 -3.95 -20.18
CA GLN A 269 7.57 -4.85 -21.33
C GLN A 269 6.35 -5.77 -21.47
N ARG A 270 5.68 -6.12 -20.36
CA ARG A 270 4.39 -6.80 -20.39
C ARG A 270 3.25 -5.89 -20.84
N ILE A 271 3.21 -4.62 -20.45
CA ILE A 271 2.24 -3.65 -21.01
C ILE A 271 2.51 -3.45 -22.51
N GLU A 272 3.78 -3.37 -22.91
CA GLU A 272 4.22 -3.33 -24.31
C GLU A 272 3.89 -4.63 -25.08
N ALA A 273 3.71 -5.78 -24.40
CA ALA A 273 3.40 -7.09 -25.00
C ALA A 273 1.93 -7.56 -24.87
N GLU A 274 1.19 -7.09 -23.85
CA GLU A 274 -0.25 -7.33 -23.66
C GLU A 274 -1.08 -6.41 -24.57
N GLY A 275 -0.49 -5.30 -25.05
CA GLY A 275 -1.08 -4.40 -26.03
C GLY A 275 -2.01 -3.35 -25.43
N TYR A 276 -2.40 -2.37 -26.25
CA TYR A 276 -3.37 -1.35 -25.86
C TYR A 276 -4.71 -1.98 -25.50
N PHE A 277 -5.36 -1.48 -24.43
CA PHE A 277 -6.74 -1.83 -24.07
C PHE A 277 -7.65 -1.70 -25.29
N ASN A 278 -8.10 -2.85 -25.82
CA ASN A 278 -8.95 -2.90 -27.01
C ASN A 278 -10.42 -3.14 -26.59
N VAL A 279 -11.27 -2.17 -26.91
CA VAL A 279 -12.69 -2.16 -26.54
C VAL A 279 -13.55 -3.08 -27.41
N GLU A 280 -12.95 -3.80 -28.36
CA GLU A 280 -13.62 -4.80 -29.22
C GLU A 280 -13.47 -6.25 -28.71
N ASN A 281 -12.46 -6.54 -27.87
CA ASN A 281 -12.15 -7.90 -27.38
C ASN A 281 -12.76 -8.20 -25.98
N LEU A 282 -14.00 -7.79 -25.74
CA LEU A 282 -14.70 -7.98 -24.47
C LEU A 282 -15.83 -9.03 -24.59
N GLU A 283 -15.53 -10.30 -24.30
CA GLU A 283 -16.57 -11.34 -24.18
C GLU A 283 -17.28 -11.30 -22.81
N ASP A 284 -18.57 -11.68 -22.83
CA ASP A 284 -19.56 -11.41 -21.77
C ASP A 284 -19.42 -12.30 -20.53
N ALA A 285 -19.46 -11.68 -19.34
CA ALA A 285 -19.55 -12.35 -18.05
C ALA A 285 -20.62 -11.76 -17.12
N ARG A 286 -21.82 -11.43 -17.64
CA ARG A 286 -22.97 -11.06 -16.80
C ARG A 286 -23.46 -12.21 -15.92
N ARG A 287 -22.93 -12.35 -14.69
CA ARG A 287 -23.62 -13.04 -13.57
C ARG A 287 -23.24 -12.55 -12.16
N ARG A 288 -24.08 -11.63 -11.66
CA ARG A 288 -24.57 -11.46 -10.27
C ARG A 288 -23.58 -11.38 -9.08
N VAL A 289 -23.63 -10.21 -8.44
CA VAL A 289 -23.73 -10.01 -6.96
C VAL A 289 -22.59 -10.55 -6.08
N THR A 290 -21.47 -9.81 -6.05
CA THR A 290 -20.68 -9.51 -4.81
C THR A 290 -20.03 -8.12 -4.93
N ALA A 291 -20.83 -7.10 -5.26
CA ALA A 291 -20.31 -5.81 -5.75
C ALA A 291 -19.52 -4.98 -4.71
N SER A 292 -19.78 -5.12 -3.41
CA SER A 292 -19.25 -4.21 -2.38
C SER A 292 -17.85 -4.54 -1.84
N ILE A 293 -17.34 -5.76 -2.04
CA ILE A 293 -16.06 -6.21 -1.46
C ILE A 293 -14.92 -6.14 -2.48
N VAL A 294 -15.19 -6.51 -3.75
CA VAL A 294 -14.20 -6.39 -4.85
C VAL A 294 -13.87 -4.92 -5.14
N GLN A 295 -14.85 -4.03 -4.98
CA GLN A 295 -14.71 -2.57 -5.17
C GLN A 295 -13.54 -2.00 -4.35
N ARG A 296 -13.37 -2.43 -3.09
CA ARG A 296 -12.37 -1.87 -2.17
C ARG A 296 -10.93 -2.32 -2.42
N GLN A 297 -10.70 -3.46 -3.08
CA GLN A 297 -9.34 -3.96 -3.37
C GLN A 297 -8.90 -3.67 -4.81
N GLY A 298 -9.82 -3.66 -5.78
CA GLY A 298 -9.50 -3.32 -7.17
C GLY A 298 -9.29 -1.81 -7.41
N GLN A 299 -10.04 -0.95 -6.70
CA GLN A 299 -9.92 0.49 -6.87
C GLN A 299 -8.60 1.05 -6.31
N SER A 300 -8.02 0.49 -5.25
CA SER A 300 -6.84 1.09 -4.59
C SER A 300 -5.60 1.13 -5.48
N GLU A 301 -5.32 0.07 -6.24
CA GLU A 301 -4.18 0.04 -7.18
C GLU A 301 -4.45 0.87 -8.44
N PHE A 302 -5.65 0.74 -9.02
CA PHE A 302 -6.10 1.52 -10.19
C PHE A 302 -6.06 3.02 -9.91
N ARG A 303 -6.60 3.44 -8.76
CA ARG A 303 -6.51 4.79 -8.22
C ARG A 303 -5.08 5.26 -8.08
N ARG A 304 -4.21 4.48 -7.43
CA ARG A 304 -2.81 4.85 -7.23
C ARG A 304 -2.11 5.09 -8.57
N LYS A 305 -2.30 4.19 -9.55
CA LYS A 305 -1.78 4.32 -10.91
C LYS A 305 -2.23 5.62 -11.60
N LEU A 306 -3.52 5.96 -11.53
CA LEU A 306 -4.05 7.22 -12.08
C LEU A 306 -3.50 8.44 -11.36
N LEU A 307 -3.50 8.46 -10.03
CA LEU A 307 -2.96 9.58 -9.25
C LEU A 307 -1.47 9.80 -9.54
N THR A 308 -0.66 8.74 -9.68
CA THR A 308 0.74 8.87 -10.09
C THR A 308 0.87 9.49 -11.50
N ALA A 309 0.11 9.03 -12.49
CA ALA A 309 0.22 9.52 -13.87
C ALA A 309 -0.24 10.99 -14.05
N TYR A 310 -1.23 11.42 -13.28
CA TYR A 310 -1.78 12.79 -13.31
C TYR A 310 -1.24 13.67 -12.16
N ALA A 311 -0.15 13.25 -11.50
CA ALA A 311 0.53 13.99 -10.43
C ALA A 311 -0.39 14.47 -9.29
N GLY A 312 -1.31 13.60 -8.84
CA GLY A 312 -2.24 13.84 -7.74
C GLY A 312 -3.39 14.79 -8.07
N ARG A 313 -3.64 15.09 -9.36
CA ARG A 313 -4.62 16.09 -9.80
C ARG A 313 -5.83 15.49 -10.51
N CYS A 314 -6.98 16.14 -10.34
CA CYS A 314 -8.18 15.89 -11.14
C CYS A 314 -7.94 16.28 -12.60
N ALA A 315 -8.18 15.36 -13.54
CA ALA A 315 -7.94 15.57 -14.97
C ALA A 315 -8.80 16.70 -15.60
N ILE A 316 -9.97 16.99 -15.03
CA ILE A 316 -10.89 18.02 -15.54
C ILE A 316 -10.75 19.36 -14.80
N SER A 317 -10.68 19.36 -13.46
CA SER A 317 -10.66 20.58 -12.66
C SER A 317 -9.28 21.05 -12.21
N GLY A 318 -8.23 20.23 -12.36
CA GLY A 318 -6.88 20.52 -11.87
C GLY A 318 -6.72 20.49 -10.33
N CYS A 319 -7.80 20.23 -9.59
CA CYS A 319 -7.85 20.08 -8.13
C CYS A 319 -6.79 19.09 -7.65
N ASP A 320 -5.95 19.49 -6.70
CA ASP A 320 -4.84 18.70 -6.10
C ASP A 320 -5.15 18.18 -4.69
N ALA A 321 -6.39 18.37 -4.20
CA ALA A 321 -6.86 17.74 -2.98
C ALA A 321 -7.12 16.24 -3.20
N GLU A 322 -6.07 15.42 -3.15
CA GLU A 322 -6.10 13.97 -3.42
C GLU A 322 -7.26 13.22 -2.72
N PRO A 323 -7.61 13.47 -1.44
CA PRO A 323 -8.73 12.81 -0.77
C PRO A 323 -10.10 13.07 -1.42
N ALA A 324 -10.27 14.16 -2.17
CA ALA A 324 -11.50 14.51 -2.89
C ALA A 324 -11.53 14.00 -4.35
N ILE A 325 -10.43 13.41 -4.82
CA ILE A 325 -10.33 12.76 -6.13
C ILE A 325 -10.79 11.32 -5.99
N GLU A 326 -11.34 10.73 -7.06
CA GLU A 326 -11.76 9.35 -7.25
C GLU A 326 -11.20 8.80 -8.57
N ALA A 327 -11.25 7.47 -8.74
CA ALA A 327 -10.75 6.80 -9.94
C ALA A 327 -11.93 6.44 -10.85
N ALA A 328 -12.24 7.33 -11.80
CA ALA A 328 -13.32 7.14 -12.75
C ALA A 328 -12.90 6.22 -13.89
N HIS A 329 -13.81 5.36 -14.36
CA HIS A 329 -13.63 4.55 -15.56
C HIS A 329 -14.17 5.30 -16.78
N ILE A 330 -13.45 5.30 -17.89
CA ILE A 330 -13.90 5.92 -19.15
C ILE A 330 -14.92 5.01 -19.85
N PHE A 331 -14.56 3.74 -20.03
CA PHE A 331 -15.48 2.68 -20.41
C PHE A 331 -15.91 1.91 -19.14
N PRO A 332 -17.22 1.67 -18.91
CA PRO A 332 -17.75 1.13 -17.66
C PRO A 332 -17.06 -0.14 -17.16
N TYR A 333 -16.96 -0.28 -15.84
CA TYR A 333 -16.36 -1.45 -15.21
C TYR A 333 -17.09 -2.76 -15.56
N GLN A 334 -16.37 -3.69 -16.21
CA GLN A 334 -16.87 -5.01 -16.60
C GLN A 334 -16.03 -6.16 -16.01
N GLY A 335 -15.14 -5.86 -15.05
CA GLY A 335 -14.19 -6.80 -14.47
C GLY A 335 -12.80 -6.18 -14.34
N THR A 336 -11.86 -6.89 -13.70
CA THR A 336 -10.51 -6.35 -13.43
C THR A 336 -9.73 -5.99 -14.69
N GLN A 337 -10.06 -6.57 -15.85
CA GLN A 337 -9.50 -6.21 -17.16
C GLN A 337 -9.84 -4.77 -17.60
N THR A 338 -10.89 -4.15 -17.03
CA THR A 338 -11.25 -2.74 -17.29
C THR A 338 -10.53 -1.74 -16.37
N ASN A 339 -9.78 -2.20 -15.36
CA ASN A 339 -8.94 -1.36 -14.48
C ASN A 339 -7.59 -0.98 -15.13
N HIS A 340 -7.60 -0.71 -16.43
CA HIS A 340 -6.42 -0.31 -17.19
C HIS A 340 -6.20 1.20 -17.08
N ILE A 341 -4.94 1.66 -16.99
CA ILE A 341 -4.62 3.08 -16.77
C ILE A 341 -5.19 4.00 -17.87
N THR A 342 -5.18 3.55 -19.12
CA THR A 342 -5.76 4.27 -20.26
C THR A 342 -7.29 4.24 -20.28
N ASN A 343 -7.93 3.41 -19.45
CA ASN A 343 -9.39 3.37 -19.29
C ASN A 343 -9.85 4.17 -18.05
N GLY A 344 -9.01 5.07 -17.52
CA GLY A 344 -9.33 5.80 -16.31
C GLY A 344 -8.98 7.28 -16.33
N LEU A 345 -9.74 8.05 -15.56
CA LEU A 345 -9.48 9.45 -15.26
C LEU A 345 -9.53 9.66 -13.74
N PRO A 346 -8.52 10.30 -13.11
CA PRO A 346 -8.67 10.80 -11.76
C PRO A 346 -9.59 12.02 -11.80
N LEU A 347 -10.77 11.94 -11.19
CA LEU A 347 -11.79 12.99 -11.19
C LEU A 347 -12.19 13.37 -9.76
N ARG A 348 -12.52 14.63 -9.49
CA ARG A 348 -13.12 15.03 -8.21
C ARG A 348 -14.47 14.29 -8.03
N ALA A 349 -14.83 13.83 -6.83
CA ALA A 349 -15.97 12.91 -6.62
C ALA A 349 -17.32 13.38 -7.22
N ASP A 350 -17.58 14.69 -7.20
CA ASP A 350 -18.71 15.32 -7.87
C ASP A 350 -18.63 15.24 -9.41
N ILE A 351 -17.46 15.57 -9.98
CA ILE A 351 -17.18 15.47 -11.42
C ILE A 351 -17.22 14.02 -11.89
N HIS A 352 -16.74 13.07 -11.09
CA HIS A 352 -16.85 11.62 -11.33
C HIS A 352 -18.32 11.20 -11.41
N THR A 353 -19.14 11.61 -10.43
CA THR A 353 -20.57 11.33 -10.42
C THR A 353 -21.27 11.87 -11.68
N LEU A 354 -20.94 13.10 -12.09
CA LEU A 354 -21.52 13.69 -13.31
C LEU A 354 -21.02 13.01 -14.60
N PHE A 355 -19.78 12.53 -14.61
CA PHE A 355 -19.19 11.80 -15.73
C PHE A 355 -19.87 10.43 -15.90
N ASP A 356 -19.99 9.63 -14.83
CA ASP A 356 -20.68 8.33 -14.80
C ASP A 356 -22.17 8.42 -15.19
N LEU A 357 -22.82 9.53 -14.83
CA LEU A 357 -24.21 9.81 -15.24
C LEU A 357 -24.34 10.22 -16.71
N TYR A 358 -23.23 10.49 -17.40
CA TYR A 358 -23.15 11.12 -18.73
C TYR A 358 -23.76 12.53 -18.75
N LEU A 359 -23.61 13.28 -17.66
CA LEU A 359 -23.88 14.73 -17.59
C LEU A 359 -22.62 15.56 -17.91
N LEU A 360 -21.44 14.93 -17.82
CA LEU A 360 -20.19 15.41 -18.40
C LEU A 360 -19.63 14.36 -19.35
N SER A 361 -18.87 14.78 -20.35
CA SER A 361 -18.06 13.89 -21.19
C SER A 361 -16.86 14.66 -21.75
N VAL A 362 -16.00 13.99 -22.53
CA VAL A 362 -14.83 14.58 -23.18
C VAL A 362 -14.90 14.26 -24.67
N GLN A 363 -14.79 15.28 -25.52
CA GLN A 363 -14.73 15.09 -26.97
C GLN A 363 -13.40 14.41 -27.34
N PRO A 364 -13.42 13.27 -28.05
CA PRO A 364 -12.22 12.42 -28.24
C PRO A 364 -11.11 13.09 -29.08
N ASP A 365 -11.47 13.95 -30.04
CA ASP A 365 -10.50 14.57 -30.96
C ASP A 365 -9.83 15.83 -30.41
N THR A 366 -10.56 16.61 -29.59
CA THR A 366 -10.13 17.93 -29.08
C THR A 366 -9.68 17.90 -27.62
N TYR A 367 -10.02 16.82 -26.91
CA TYR A 367 -9.96 16.65 -25.46
C TYR A 367 -10.72 17.74 -24.68
N GLU A 368 -11.72 18.38 -25.29
CA GLU A 368 -12.54 19.39 -24.63
C GLU A 368 -13.67 18.74 -23.84
N VAL A 369 -13.84 19.19 -22.60
CA VAL A 369 -14.92 18.77 -21.70
C VAL A 369 -16.23 19.38 -22.19
N ILE A 370 -17.21 18.52 -22.43
CA ILE A 370 -18.57 18.90 -22.76
C ILE A 370 -19.50 18.66 -21.58
N VAL A 371 -20.53 19.49 -21.49
CA VAL A 371 -21.45 19.61 -20.35
C VAL A 371 -22.87 19.45 -20.89
N ALA A 372 -23.70 18.66 -20.19
CA ALA A 372 -25.08 18.44 -20.57
C ALA A 372 -25.94 19.71 -20.46
N PRO A 373 -27.00 19.88 -21.28
CA PRO A 373 -27.86 21.06 -21.25
C PRO A 373 -28.41 21.41 -19.87
N GLU A 374 -28.74 20.41 -19.04
CA GLU A 374 -29.29 20.58 -17.70
C GLU A 374 -28.28 21.08 -16.65
N LEU A 375 -26.98 21.08 -17.00
CA LEU A 375 -25.92 21.65 -16.18
C LEU A 375 -25.49 23.06 -16.63
N ILE A 376 -26.03 23.58 -17.73
CA ILE A 376 -25.92 24.99 -18.09
C ILE A 376 -26.65 25.83 -17.03
N GLU A 377 -26.16 27.05 -16.78
CA GLU A 377 -26.53 27.93 -15.66
C GLU A 377 -26.16 27.42 -14.25
N THR A 378 -25.58 26.22 -14.12
CA THR A 378 -25.03 25.73 -12.85
C THR A 378 -23.54 26.06 -12.70
N CYS A 379 -22.97 25.84 -11.50
CA CYS A 379 -21.53 25.97 -11.26
C CYS A 379 -20.66 25.01 -12.10
N TYR A 380 -21.25 23.98 -12.73
CA TYR A 380 -20.54 23.06 -13.63
C TYR A 380 -20.40 23.59 -15.07
N GLN A 381 -21.12 24.66 -15.44
CA GLN A 381 -20.94 25.32 -16.74
C GLN A 381 -19.49 25.78 -16.96
N GLU A 382 -18.77 26.16 -15.90
CA GLU A 382 -17.35 26.52 -15.98
C GLU A 382 -16.43 25.37 -16.43
N LEU A 383 -16.92 24.13 -16.50
CA LEU A 383 -16.17 23.00 -17.05
C LEU A 383 -16.28 22.90 -18.58
N PHE A 384 -17.28 23.54 -19.19
CA PHE A 384 -17.50 23.50 -20.63
C PHE A 384 -16.32 24.12 -21.39
N GLY A 385 -15.79 23.40 -22.38
CA GLY A 385 -14.65 23.82 -23.20
C GLY A 385 -13.30 23.78 -22.48
N LYS A 386 -13.22 23.36 -21.21
CA LYS A 386 -11.92 23.11 -20.57
C LYS A 386 -11.25 21.91 -21.23
N LYS A 387 -9.96 22.02 -21.54
CA LYS A 387 -9.19 20.88 -22.05
C LYS A 387 -8.82 19.93 -20.91
N LEU A 388 -8.97 18.63 -21.16
CA LEU A 388 -8.52 17.58 -20.27
C LEU A 388 -7.02 17.72 -20.01
N ILE A 389 -6.62 17.70 -18.74
CA ILE A 389 -5.21 17.67 -18.33
C ILE A 389 -4.69 16.26 -18.63
N LEU A 390 -3.91 16.13 -19.69
CA LEU A 390 -3.31 14.85 -20.08
C LEU A 390 -2.09 14.50 -19.20
N PRO A 391 -1.84 13.21 -18.93
CA PRO A 391 -0.65 12.77 -18.22
C PRO A 391 0.61 13.04 -19.06
N LYS A 392 1.75 13.24 -18.37
CA LYS A 392 3.05 13.45 -19.04
C LYS A 392 3.58 12.20 -19.74
N ASP A 393 3.11 11.02 -19.33
CA ASP A 393 3.46 9.75 -19.94
C ASP A 393 2.47 9.42 -21.07
N THR A 394 2.98 9.27 -22.29
CA THR A 394 2.21 8.91 -23.48
C THR A 394 1.52 7.55 -23.37
N PHE A 395 2.03 6.63 -22.54
CA PHE A 395 1.41 5.33 -22.31
C PHE A 395 0.25 5.36 -21.31
N ALA A 396 0.14 6.44 -20.53
CA ALA A 396 -0.97 6.67 -19.61
C ALA A 396 -2.12 7.48 -20.23
N LEU A 397 -1.99 7.92 -21.49
CA LEU A 397 -3.02 8.70 -22.19
C LEU A 397 -4.37 7.96 -22.18
N PRO A 398 -5.48 8.70 -21.99
CA PRO A 398 -6.81 8.10 -22.05
C PRO A 398 -7.06 7.52 -23.44
N ASN A 399 -7.64 6.33 -23.46
CA ASN A 399 -7.89 5.57 -24.68
C ASN A 399 -8.95 6.28 -25.53
N SER A 400 -8.58 6.66 -26.75
CA SER A 400 -9.44 7.42 -27.66
C SER A 400 -10.75 6.71 -28.00
N GLU A 401 -10.73 5.38 -28.11
CA GLU A 401 -11.93 4.57 -28.36
C GLU A 401 -12.85 4.50 -27.14
N ALA A 402 -12.30 4.40 -25.93
CA ALA A 402 -13.08 4.47 -24.70
C ALA A 402 -13.74 5.86 -24.55
N LEU A 403 -12.98 6.94 -24.80
CA LEU A 403 -13.50 8.31 -24.80
C LEU A 403 -14.59 8.49 -25.87
N ARG A 404 -14.38 7.96 -27.08
CA ARG A 404 -15.35 8.01 -28.18
C ARG A 404 -16.65 7.31 -27.81
N LYS A 405 -16.61 6.09 -27.25
CA LYS A 405 -17.84 5.39 -26.78
C LYS A 405 -18.52 6.13 -25.62
N HIS A 406 -17.77 6.75 -24.72
CA HIS A 406 -18.34 7.58 -23.65
C HIS A 406 -19.04 8.84 -24.21
N TYR A 407 -18.43 9.48 -25.20
CA TYR A 407 -18.96 10.63 -25.93
C TYR A 407 -20.20 10.28 -26.77
N GLU A 408 -20.19 9.14 -27.47
CA GLU A 408 -21.35 8.63 -28.21
C GLU A 408 -22.54 8.33 -27.27
N ASN A 409 -22.30 7.74 -26.09
CA ASN A 409 -23.35 7.50 -25.08
C ASN A 409 -23.90 8.81 -24.48
N PHE A 410 -23.04 9.82 -24.28
CA PHE A 410 -23.48 11.17 -23.89
C PHE A 410 -24.41 11.75 -24.96
N LEU A 411 -23.99 11.74 -26.24
CA LEU A 411 -24.80 12.28 -27.34
C LEU A 411 -26.13 11.52 -27.49
N GLN A 412 -26.14 10.19 -27.34
CA GLN A 412 -27.38 9.41 -27.42
C GLN A 412 -28.40 9.76 -26.33
N LYS A 413 -27.95 10.14 -25.12
CA LYS A 413 -28.84 10.59 -24.05
C LYS A 413 -29.39 12.00 -24.29
N HIS A 414 -28.55 12.90 -24.80
CA HIS A 414 -28.88 14.33 -24.89
C HIS A 414 -29.43 14.77 -26.26
N ASN A 415 -29.31 13.94 -27.29
CA ASN A 415 -29.93 14.16 -28.61
C ASN A 415 -31.33 13.51 -28.74
N GLN A 416 -31.90 12.94 -27.67
CA GLN A 416 -33.30 12.44 -27.65
C GLN A 416 -34.31 13.52 -27.22
N GLY A 417 -33.97 14.80 -27.45
CA GLY A 417 -34.73 15.98 -27.01
C GLY A 417 -35.04 16.99 -28.12
N GLU A 418 -34.98 16.60 -29.40
CA GLU A 418 -35.53 17.36 -30.54
C GLU A 418 -36.85 16.75 -31.05
#